data_AF-F1LFD7-F1
#
_entry.id   AF-F1LFD7-F1
#
_cell.length_a   1.000
_cell.length_b   1.000
_cell.length_c   1.000
_cell.angle_alpha   90.00
_cell.angle_beta   90.00
_cell.angle_gamma   90.00
#
_symmetry.space_group_name_H-M   'P 1'
#
loop_
_entity.id
_entity.type
_entity.pdbx_description
1 polymer ?
#
loop_
_entity_poly.entity_id
_entity_poly.type
_entity_poly.pdbx_seq_one_letter_code
_entity_poly.pdbx_strand_id
1 'polypeptide(L)'
;MKCEPLLKEFGFPWPLSMNCSKFPPENNHDAMCMKGPASDEDVPMANEEPPLESNDNSLATVRCTQPNTIYMNRTAKCVPLCHSNHGYTKEERESASTALFIISLLCTALTSVCLLTLCTRRQCLVALPELSLLFCTISFALSALVYLFSLLYREQISCMEYTSKSIFVVGGVQHIPCTTAAVFLYYFGTTGRLWWFVLCCTWNRYTQRSQQNS
;
A
#
# COMPACT_ATOMS: atom_id res chain seq x y z
N MET A 1 -32.49 0.50 22.26
CA MET A 1 -31.50 -0.58 22.48
C MET A 1 -31.89 -1.76 21.60
N LYS A 2 -30.97 -2.32 20.81
CA LYS A 2 -31.25 -3.30 19.73
C LYS A 2 -30.39 -4.59 19.79
N CYS A 3 -29.79 -4.89 20.95
CA CYS A 3 -28.76 -5.92 21.04
C CYS A 3 -29.31 -7.34 21.25
N GLU A 4 -30.43 -7.51 21.96
CA GLU A 4 -31.05 -8.81 22.19
C GLU A 4 -31.44 -9.58 20.90
N PRO A 5 -32.09 -8.97 19.89
CA PRO A 5 -32.43 -9.69 18.66
C PRO A 5 -31.20 -10.21 17.91
N LEU A 6 -30.07 -9.49 17.95
CA LEU A 6 -28.80 -9.95 17.36
C LEU A 6 -28.23 -11.17 18.09
N LEU A 7 -28.26 -11.20 19.43
CA LEU A 7 -27.78 -12.38 20.18
C LEU A 7 -28.58 -13.64 19.83
N LYS A 8 -29.91 -13.50 19.68
CA LYS A 8 -30.80 -14.61 19.32
C LYS A 8 -30.54 -15.14 17.91
N GLU A 9 -30.21 -14.25 16.96
CA GLU A 9 -29.87 -14.64 15.59
C GLU A 9 -28.61 -15.53 15.54
N PHE A 10 -27.63 -15.28 16.41
CA PHE A 10 -26.45 -16.12 16.58
C PHE A 10 -26.64 -17.30 17.54
N GLY A 11 -27.86 -17.55 18.02
CA GLY A 11 -28.19 -18.70 18.88
C GLY A 11 -27.75 -18.56 20.34
N PHE A 12 -27.35 -17.36 20.77
CA PHE A 12 -26.93 -17.12 22.15
C PHE A 12 -28.10 -16.58 23.00
N PRO A 13 -28.40 -17.18 24.16
CA PRO A 13 -29.37 -16.62 25.09
C PRO A 13 -28.83 -15.34 25.75
N TRP A 14 -29.73 -14.50 26.24
CA TRP A 14 -29.33 -13.30 26.99
C TRP A 14 -28.56 -13.69 28.25
N PRO A 15 -27.32 -13.20 28.46
CA PRO A 15 -26.46 -13.66 29.55
C PRO A 15 -26.95 -13.15 30.92
N LEU A 16 -26.85 -14.02 31.93
CA LEU A 16 -27.29 -13.75 33.31
C LEU A 16 -26.52 -12.63 34.00
N SER A 17 -25.32 -12.29 33.53
CA SER A 17 -24.53 -11.14 34.01
C SER A 17 -25.09 -9.80 33.54
N MET A 18 -25.80 -9.77 32.41
CA MET A 18 -26.42 -8.57 31.83
C MET A 18 -27.92 -8.48 32.12
N ASN A 19 -28.41 -9.22 33.12
CA ASN A 19 -29.80 -9.10 33.53
C ASN A 19 -30.04 -7.70 34.13
N CYS A 20 -30.96 -6.93 33.55
CA CYS A 20 -31.27 -5.56 33.98
C CYS A 20 -31.62 -5.47 35.47
N SER A 21 -32.19 -6.52 36.06
CA SER A 21 -32.51 -6.56 37.50
C SER A 21 -31.29 -6.50 38.42
N LYS A 22 -30.07 -6.71 37.90
CA LYS A 22 -28.83 -6.60 38.65
C LYS A 22 -28.23 -5.19 38.64
N PHE A 23 -28.76 -4.30 37.81
CA PHE A 23 -28.22 -2.95 37.66
C PHE A 23 -29.11 -1.95 38.39
N PRO A 24 -28.52 -0.94 39.07
CA PRO A 24 -29.27 0.13 39.67
C PRO A 24 -30.09 0.88 38.61
N PRO A 25 -31.32 1.32 38.92
CA PRO A 25 -32.15 2.06 37.98
C PRO A 25 -31.60 3.45 37.65
N GLU A 26 -30.81 4.04 38.55
CA GLU A 26 -30.20 5.36 38.41
C GLU A 26 -28.70 5.33 38.74
N ASN A 27 -27.96 6.26 38.16
CA ASN A 27 -26.52 6.40 38.36
C ASN A 27 -26.24 7.06 39.71
N ASN A 28 -25.38 6.47 40.55
CA ASN A 28 -24.89 7.10 41.79
C ASN A 28 -23.36 7.06 41.86
N HIS A 29 -22.77 7.85 42.77
CA HIS A 29 -21.30 7.98 42.96
C HIS A 29 -20.59 6.65 43.25
N ASP A 30 -21.28 5.69 43.88
CA ASP A 30 -20.71 4.38 44.23
C ASP A 30 -21.03 3.27 43.21
N ALA A 31 -22.03 3.47 42.36
CA ALA A 31 -22.50 2.46 41.41
C ALA A 31 -23.09 3.12 40.16
N MET A 32 -22.40 2.93 39.04
CA MET A 32 -22.85 3.50 37.77
C MET A 32 -23.89 2.62 37.07
N CYS A 33 -24.98 3.22 36.62
CA CYS A 33 -25.92 2.59 35.69
C CYS A 33 -25.44 2.82 34.25
N MET A 34 -25.65 1.87 33.35
CA MET A 34 -25.27 2.06 31.94
C MET A 34 -26.19 3.06 31.23
N LYS A 35 -25.79 4.34 31.22
CA LYS A 35 -26.29 5.33 30.26
C LYS A 35 -25.16 5.73 29.29
N GLY A 36 -25.18 5.16 28.09
CA GLY A 36 -24.36 5.60 26.95
C GLY A 36 -24.84 6.93 26.36
N PRO A 37 -24.01 7.61 25.55
CA PRO A 37 -23.71 9.04 25.70
C PRO A 37 -24.73 9.97 25.03
N ALA A 38 -24.80 11.21 25.54
CA ALA A 38 -25.15 12.40 24.76
C ALA A 38 -24.38 13.62 25.27
N SER A 39 -23.35 13.99 24.48
CA SER A 39 -22.72 15.31 24.20
C SER A 39 -22.44 16.36 25.30
N ASP A 40 -21.22 16.89 25.20
CA ASP A 40 -20.81 18.31 25.28
C ASP A 40 -21.48 19.20 26.34
N GLU A 41 -20.78 19.42 27.47
CA GLU A 41 -20.47 20.75 28.07
C GLU A 41 -19.95 20.63 29.53
N ASP A 42 -18.76 21.23 29.73
CA ASP A 42 -18.20 21.95 30.89
C ASP A 42 -17.76 21.27 32.23
N VAL A 43 -16.43 21.33 32.42
CA VAL A 43 -15.53 21.03 33.56
C VAL A 43 -15.65 22.19 34.61
N PRO A 44 -15.29 22.15 35.94
CA PRO A 44 -14.04 21.57 36.49
C PRO A 44 -13.97 21.11 37.98
N MET A 45 -13.01 20.24 38.31
CA MET A 45 -12.23 20.40 39.55
C MET A 45 -10.86 19.73 39.47
N ALA A 46 -9.84 20.53 39.82
CA ALA A 46 -8.41 20.27 39.74
C ALA A 46 -7.91 19.20 40.72
N ASN A 47 -6.75 18.59 40.44
CA ASN A 47 -5.51 18.83 41.20
C ASN A 47 -4.29 18.10 40.58
N GLU A 48 -3.21 18.86 40.47
CA GLU A 48 -1.78 18.50 40.45
C GLU A 48 -1.21 17.49 39.42
N GLU A 49 -0.35 18.03 38.55
CA GLU A 49 0.54 17.34 37.63
C GLU A 49 1.92 17.09 38.30
N PRO A 50 2.38 15.83 38.34
CA PRO A 50 3.80 15.51 38.20
C PRO A 50 4.02 14.49 37.03
N PRO A 51 5.27 14.31 36.57
CA PRO A 51 5.63 14.43 35.17
C PRO A 51 5.38 13.17 34.32
N LEU A 52 5.24 13.42 33.01
CA LEU A 52 5.32 12.47 31.89
C LEU A 52 6.05 11.17 32.25
N GLU A 53 5.30 10.09 32.41
CA GLU A 53 5.79 8.76 32.08
C GLU A 53 4.80 8.05 31.16
N SER A 54 5.36 7.69 30.01
CA SER A 54 4.82 6.89 28.93
C SER A 54 4.11 5.63 29.43
N ASN A 55 2.79 5.57 29.31
CA ASN A 55 2.12 4.28 29.17
C ASN A 55 0.75 4.38 28.48
N ASP A 56 0.70 5.04 27.31
CA ASP A 56 -0.51 5.03 26.49
C ASP A 56 -0.52 3.79 25.59
N ASN A 57 -0.82 2.65 26.20
CA ASN A 57 -0.92 1.36 25.52
C ASN A 57 -2.33 0.76 25.57
N SER A 58 -3.37 1.56 25.81
CA SER A 58 -4.74 1.01 25.91
C SER A 58 -5.90 1.87 25.41
N LEU A 59 -5.67 3.03 24.78
CA LEU A 59 -6.77 3.83 24.19
C LEU A 59 -6.76 3.88 22.64
N ALA A 60 -5.76 3.32 21.97
CA ALA A 60 -5.73 3.19 20.51
C ALA A 60 -6.26 1.83 19.99
N THR A 61 -6.46 0.85 20.88
CA THR A 61 -6.72 -0.55 20.53
C THR A 61 -8.21 -0.87 20.29
N VAL A 62 -9.13 0.08 20.48
CA VAL A 62 -10.58 -0.19 20.48
C VAL A 62 -11.29 0.16 19.16
N ARG A 63 -10.63 0.81 18.18
CA ARG A 63 -11.30 1.16 16.90
C ARG A 63 -11.13 0.17 15.76
N CYS A 64 -10.15 -0.73 15.85
CA CYS A 64 -9.90 -1.73 14.83
C CYS A 64 -10.05 -3.12 15.46
N THR A 65 -10.98 -3.92 14.93
CA THR A 65 -11.34 -5.26 15.46
C THR A 65 -10.20 -6.30 15.33
N GLN A 66 -9.05 -5.92 14.76
CA GLN A 66 -7.98 -6.83 14.38
C GLN A 66 -6.67 -6.54 15.12
N PRO A 67 -5.99 -7.58 15.66
CA PRO A 67 -4.64 -7.43 16.19
C PRO A 67 -3.67 -7.01 15.06
N ASN A 68 -2.71 -6.13 15.38
CA ASN A 68 -1.76 -5.51 14.43
C ASN A 68 -2.35 -4.55 13.36
N THR A 69 -3.34 -3.75 13.74
CA THR A 69 -3.78 -2.60 12.94
C THR A 69 -3.74 -1.34 13.79
N ILE A 70 -3.30 -0.22 13.20
CA ILE A 70 -3.29 1.09 13.85
C ILE A 70 -4.35 1.95 13.15
N TYR A 71 -5.24 2.55 13.95
CA TYR A 71 -6.21 3.49 13.43
C TYR A 71 -5.53 4.81 13.09
N MET A 72 -5.59 5.23 11.83
CA MET A 72 -4.98 6.47 11.38
C MET A 72 -6.01 7.59 11.34
N ASN A 73 -5.87 8.57 12.23
CA ASN A 73 -6.89 9.60 12.43
C ASN A 73 -7.09 10.50 11.19
N ARG A 74 -6.03 10.77 10.41
CA ARG A 74 -6.10 11.59 9.20
C ARG A 74 -6.86 10.95 8.04
N THR A 75 -6.81 9.63 7.91
CA THR A 75 -7.47 8.88 6.82
C THR A 75 -8.72 8.15 7.30
N ALA A 76 -9.03 8.20 8.60
CA ALA A 76 -10.12 7.48 9.27
C ALA A 76 -10.18 5.98 8.92
N LYS A 77 -9.01 5.37 8.65
CA LYS A 77 -8.86 3.98 8.21
C LYS A 77 -7.89 3.23 9.11
N CYS A 78 -8.19 1.95 9.35
CA CYS A 78 -7.26 1.01 9.99
C CYS A 78 -6.20 0.58 8.97
N VAL A 79 -4.92 0.74 9.32
CA VAL A 79 -3.79 0.41 8.43
C VAL A 79 -2.97 -0.72 9.06
N PRO A 80 -2.58 -1.76 8.29
CA PRO A 80 -1.73 -2.83 8.80
C PRO A 80 -0.29 -2.36 9.04
N LEU A 81 0.37 -2.96 10.04
CA LEU A 81 1.80 -2.76 10.28
C LEU A 81 2.63 -3.36 9.13
N CYS A 82 3.77 -2.75 8.81
CA CYS A 82 4.61 -3.16 7.68
C CYS A 82 5.16 -4.60 7.82
N HIS A 83 5.29 -5.08 9.07
CA HIS A 83 5.79 -6.40 9.43
C HIS A 83 4.70 -7.40 9.90
N SER A 84 3.41 -7.08 9.73
CA SER A 84 2.33 -7.97 10.15
C SER A 84 1.93 -8.99 9.08
N ASN A 85 1.73 -10.25 9.48
CA ASN A 85 1.41 -11.41 8.63
C ASN A 85 -0.09 -11.58 8.31
N HIS A 86 -0.87 -10.50 8.32
CA HIS A 86 -2.32 -10.64 8.20
C HIS A 86 -2.76 -10.72 6.73
N GLY A 87 -3.42 -11.82 6.34
CA GLY A 87 -4.05 -12.01 5.03
C GLY A 87 -3.16 -12.57 3.92
N TYR A 88 -1.84 -12.48 4.05
CA TYR A 88 -0.83 -13.14 3.21
C TYR A 88 0.25 -13.73 4.11
N THR A 89 0.72 -14.93 3.79
CA THR A 89 1.84 -15.55 4.53
C THR A 89 3.14 -14.79 4.24
N LYS A 90 4.07 -14.77 5.20
CA LYS A 90 5.39 -14.10 5.04
C LYS A 90 6.14 -14.72 3.86
N GLU A 91 5.99 -16.03 3.74
CA GLU A 91 6.56 -16.90 2.74
C GLU A 91 6.07 -16.54 1.32
N GLU A 92 4.77 -16.30 1.14
CA GLU A 92 4.22 -15.85 -0.16
C GLU A 92 4.76 -14.48 -0.56
N ARG A 93 4.87 -13.55 0.40
CA ARG A 93 5.40 -12.19 0.16
C ARG A 93 6.88 -12.21 -0.20
N GLU A 94 7.68 -13.04 0.45
CA GLU A 94 9.10 -13.20 0.18
C GLU A 94 9.35 -13.91 -1.16
N SER A 95 8.56 -14.93 -1.46
CA SER A 95 8.58 -15.62 -2.75
C SER A 95 8.32 -14.65 -3.91
N ALA A 96 7.24 -13.87 -3.82
CA ALA A 96 6.90 -12.89 -4.84
C ALA A 96 7.99 -11.81 -4.99
N SER A 97 8.53 -11.31 -3.87
CA SER A 97 9.60 -10.32 -3.89
C SER A 97 10.88 -10.85 -4.55
N THR A 98 11.24 -12.10 -4.27
CA THR A 98 12.43 -12.76 -4.83
C THR A 98 12.27 -13.00 -6.32
N ALA A 99 11.09 -13.48 -6.74
CA ALA A 99 10.78 -13.66 -8.16
C ALA A 99 10.88 -12.34 -8.94
N LEU A 100 10.28 -11.26 -8.40
CA LEU A 100 10.34 -9.93 -9.01
C LEU A 100 11.78 -9.39 -9.08
N PHE A 101 12.60 -9.68 -8.08
CA PHE A 101 14.01 -9.28 -8.08
C PHE A 101 14.80 -9.96 -9.20
N ILE A 102 14.64 -11.28 -9.35
CA ILE A 102 15.29 -12.06 -10.41
C ILE A 102 14.84 -11.57 -11.79
N ILE A 103 13.53 -11.37 -11.98
CA ILE A 103 12.96 -10.89 -13.26
C ILE A 103 13.48 -9.49 -13.59
N SER A 104 13.56 -8.60 -12.60
CA SER A 104 14.05 -7.23 -12.79
C SER A 104 15.54 -7.22 -13.16
N LEU A 105 16.36 -8.05 -12.52
CA LEU A 105 17.78 -8.21 -12.87
C LEU A 105 17.96 -8.72 -14.30
N LEU A 106 17.24 -9.77 -14.68
CA LEU A 106 17.29 -10.32 -16.03
C LEU A 106 16.84 -9.29 -17.07
N CYS A 107 15.75 -8.58 -16.82
CA CYS A 107 15.25 -7.53 -17.70
C CYS A 107 16.27 -6.39 -17.85
N THR A 108 16.92 -5.98 -16.76
CA THR A 108 17.96 -4.94 -16.78
C THR A 108 19.18 -5.39 -17.60
N ALA A 109 19.61 -6.64 -17.44
CA ALA A 109 20.72 -7.20 -18.22
C ALA A 109 20.39 -7.27 -19.72
N LEU A 110 19.23 -7.81 -20.08
CA LEU A 110 18.79 -7.93 -21.47
C LEU A 110 18.64 -6.56 -22.14
N THR A 111 17.98 -5.60 -21.45
CA THR A 111 17.81 -4.25 -21.98
C THR A 111 19.14 -3.51 -22.11
N SER A 112 20.07 -3.67 -21.16
CA SER A 112 21.43 -3.11 -21.24
C SER A 112 22.19 -3.63 -22.47
N VAL A 113 22.18 -4.95 -22.71
CA VAL A 113 22.81 -5.55 -23.90
C VAL A 113 22.17 -5.01 -25.19
N CYS A 114 20.84 -4.88 -25.23
CA CYS A 114 20.15 -4.28 -26.38
C CYS A 114 20.58 -2.83 -26.60
N LEU A 115 20.63 -2.00 -25.55
CA LEU A 115 21.07 -0.61 -25.65
C LEU A 115 22.51 -0.49 -26.12
N LEU A 116 23.42 -1.31 -25.57
CA LEU A 116 24.83 -1.35 -26.00
C LEU A 116 24.95 -1.73 -27.48
N THR A 117 24.20 -2.73 -27.92
CA THR A 117 24.17 -3.16 -29.32
C THR A 117 23.67 -2.06 -30.25
N LEU A 118 22.59 -1.36 -29.86
CA LEU A 118 22.03 -0.24 -30.62
C LEU A 118 22.97 0.98 -30.64
N CYS A 119 23.65 1.26 -29.53
CA CYS A 119 24.64 2.33 -29.42
C CYS A 119 25.85 2.08 -30.34
N THR A 120 26.30 0.84 -30.48
CA THR A 120 27.37 0.48 -31.42
C THR A 120 26.92 0.57 -32.88
N ARG A 121 25.64 0.28 -33.17
CA ARG A 121 25.07 0.36 -34.53
C ARG A 121 24.46 1.72 -34.87
N ARG A 122 24.85 2.79 -34.17
CA ARG A 122 24.31 4.17 -34.31
C ARG A 122 24.27 4.70 -35.74
N GLN A 123 25.09 4.16 -36.63
CA GLN A 123 25.19 4.56 -38.04
C GLN A 123 24.00 4.12 -38.90
N CYS A 124 23.16 3.17 -38.47
CA CYS A 124 21.95 2.74 -39.21
C CYS A 124 20.65 3.44 -38.76
N LEU A 125 20.71 4.28 -37.73
CA LEU A 125 19.56 4.75 -36.92
C LEU A 125 18.69 5.83 -37.59
N VAL A 126 18.48 5.70 -38.90
CA VAL A 126 17.71 6.64 -39.73
C VAL A 126 16.28 6.13 -39.97
N ALA A 127 16.02 4.84 -39.77
CA ALA A 127 14.70 4.26 -39.94
C ALA A 127 13.81 4.50 -38.69
N LEU A 128 12.60 5.02 -38.91
CA LEU A 128 11.52 5.14 -37.90
C LEU A 128 11.36 3.92 -36.95
N PRO A 129 11.38 2.65 -37.42
CA PRO A 129 11.29 1.48 -36.53
C PRO A 129 12.49 1.34 -35.58
N GLU A 130 13.70 1.72 -35.99
CA GLU A 130 14.89 1.63 -35.12
C GLU A 130 14.85 2.68 -34.01
N LEU A 131 14.35 3.88 -34.32
CA LEU A 131 14.12 4.92 -33.31
C LEU A 131 13.04 4.51 -32.31
N SER A 132 11.96 3.89 -32.80
CA SER A 132 10.89 3.35 -31.95
C SER A 132 11.40 2.26 -31.01
N LEU A 133 12.27 1.36 -31.50
CA LEU A 133 12.89 0.31 -30.71
C LEU A 133 13.83 0.89 -29.64
N LEU A 134 14.59 1.93 -29.96
CA LEU A 134 15.47 2.63 -29.02
C LEU A 134 14.67 3.22 -27.85
N PHE A 135 13.62 4.01 -28.13
CA PHE A 135 12.82 4.61 -27.06
C PHE A 135 12.07 3.58 -26.23
N CYS A 136 11.59 2.50 -26.87
CA CYS A 136 10.99 1.36 -26.20
C CYS A 136 11.96 0.69 -25.21
N THR A 137 13.19 0.38 -25.66
CA THR A 137 14.20 -0.28 -24.83
C THR A 137 14.71 0.61 -23.69
N ILE A 138 14.92 1.91 -23.92
CA ILE A 138 15.26 2.87 -22.86
C ILE A 138 14.15 2.94 -21.80
N SER A 139 12.89 3.01 -22.21
CA SER A 139 11.76 3.11 -21.27
C SER A 139 11.62 1.86 -20.39
N PHE A 140 11.80 0.67 -20.97
CA PHE A 140 11.81 -0.58 -20.20
C PHE A 140 13.04 -0.73 -19.31
N ALA A 141 14.22 -0.28 -19.74
CA ALA A 141 15.43 -0.27 -18.92
C ALA A 141 15.24 0.62 -17.66
N LEU A 142 14.70 1.83 -17.84
CA LEU A 142 14.39 2.74 -16.73
C LEU A 142 13.34 2.14 -15.78
N SER A 143 12.30 1.49 -16.33
CA SER A 143 11.28 0.81 -15.52
C SER A 143 11.89 -0.34 -14.70
N ALA A 144 12.74 -1.16 -15.31
CA ALA A 144 13.43 -2.26 -14.64
C ALA A 144 14.38 -1.77 -13.53
N LEU A 145 15.11 -0.67 -13.76
CA LEU A 145 15.93 -0.02 -12.75
C LEU A 145 15.09 0.48 -11.57
N VAL A 146 13.97 1.15 -11.83
CA VAL A 146 13.08 1.63 -10.76
C VAL A 146 12.50 0.46 -9.97
N TYR A 147 12.12 -0.65 -10.60
CA TYR A 147 11.72 -1.88 -9.90
C TYR A 147 12.84 -2.43 -9.03
N LEU A 148 14.06 -2.50 -9.53
CA LEU A 148 15.23 -2.99 -8.80
C LEU A 148 15.53 -2.11 -7.58
N PHE A 149 15.55 -0.78 -7.74
CA PHE A 149 15.70 0.16 -6.63
C PHE A 149 14.54 0.04 -5.63
N SER A 150 13.30 -0.12 -6.10
CA SER A 150 12.12 -0.28 -5.24
C SER A 150 12.20 -1.55 -4.38
N LEU A 151 12.83 -2.61 -4.89
CA LEU A 151 13.03 -3.87 -4.17
C LEU A 151 14.21 -3.79 -3.19
N LEU A 152 15.32 -3.12 -3.54
CA LEU A 152 16.46 -2.93 -2.64
C LEU A 152 16.11 -2.05 -1.42
N TYR A 153 15.32 -1.00 -1.66
CA TYR A 153 14.90 -0.04 -0.62
C TYR A 153 13.45 -0.29 -0.18
N ARG A 154 12.96 -1.53 -0.27
CA ARG A 154 11.56 -1.89 -0.02
C ARG A 154 11.04 -1.37 1.32
N GLU A 155 11.82 -1.55 2.38
CA GLU A 155 11.45 -1.11 3.73
C GLU A 155 11.37 0.42 3.83
N GLN A 156 12.31 1.14 3.21
CA GLN A 156 12.31 2.61 3.24
C GLN A 156 11.25 3.25 2.33
N ILE A 157 10.85 2.56 1.26
CA ILE A 157 9.86 3.09 0.30
C ILE A 157 8.45 2.76 0.76
N SER A 158 8.23 1.55 1.28
CA SER A 158 6.89 1.02 1.57
C SER A 158 6.45 1.21 3.03
N CYS A 159 7.41 1.36 3.95
CA CYS A 159 7.11 1.59 5.35
C CYS A 159 7.39 3.05 5.72
N MET A 160 6.50 3.63 6.51
CA MET A 160 6.73 4.92 7.16
C MET A 160 6.67 4.75 8.68
N GLU A 161 7.49 5.50 9.41
CA GLU A 161 7.47 5.48 10.86
C GLU A 161 6.37 6.41 11.38
N TYR A 162 5.44 5.87 12.16
CA TYR A 162 4.34 6.62 12.76
C TYR A 162 4.21 6.22 14.23
N THR A 163 4.45 7.16 15.14
CA THR A 163 4.38 6.94 16.61
C THR A 163 5.16 5.68 17.04
N SER A 164 6.42 5.59 16.61
CA SER A 164 7.37 4.51 16.94
C SER A 164 6.99 3.10 16.44
N LYS A 165 6.06 2.98 15.47
CA LYS A 165 5.75 1.74 14.76
C LYS A 165 5.78 1.96 13.24
N SER A 166 6.30 0.99 12.48
CA SER A 166 6.33 1.05 11.01
C SER A 166 4.99 0.61 10.41
N ILE A 167 4.31 1.54 9.76
CA ILE A 167 3.02 1.29 9.09
C ILE A 167 3.22 1.20 7.58
N PHE A 168 2.40 0.37 6.92
CA PHE A 168 2.38 0.27 5.47
C PHE A 168 1.73 1.51 4.85
N VAL A 169 2.36 2.09 3.81
CA VAL A 169 1.82 3.26 3.11
C VAL A 169 0.55 2.87 2.36
N VAL A 170 -0.61 3.36 2.83
CA VAL A 170 -1.92 3.19 2.16
C VAL A 170 -2.30 4.47 1.44
N GLY A 171 -3.03 4.36 0.32
CA GLY A 171 -3.54 5.51 -0.42
C GLY A 171 -4.24 6.54 0.49
N GLY A 172 -3.76 7.79 0.45
CA GLY A 172 -4.22 8.88 1.32
C GLY A 172 -3.16 9.41 2.30
N VAL A 173 -2.00 8.76 2.42
CA VAL A 173 -0.86 9.28 3.19
C VAL A 173 0.25 9.78 2.26
N GLN A 174 0.80 10.96 2.55
CA GLN A 174 1.83 11.57 1.70
C GLN A 174 3.21 10.99 2.06
N HIS A 175 3.55 9.85 1.44
CA HIS A 175 4.91 9.30 1.48
C HIS A 175 5.61 9.54 0.14
N ILE A 176 6.57 10.46 0.14
CA ILE A 176 7.27 10.94 -1.07
C ILE A 176 7.98 9.81 -1.82
N PRO A 177 8.78 8.92 -1.21
CA PRO A 177 9.54 7.93 -1.99
C PRO A 177 8.63 6.87 -2.63
N CYS A 178 7.54 6.47 -1.96
CA CYS A 178 6.55 5.55 -2.51
C CYS A 178 5.85 6.14 -3.74
N THR A 179 5.36 7.38 -3.60
CA THR A 179 4.64 8.09 -4.66
C THR A 179 5.55 8.33 -5.86
N THR A 180 6.78 8.77 -5.63
CA THR A 180 7.77 9.02 -6.68
C THR A 180 8.11 7.74 -7.45
N ALA A 181 8.36 6.63 -6.76
CA ALA A 181 8.61 5.34 -7.42
C ALA A 181 7.39 4.89 -8.27
N ALA A 182 6.18 5.03 -7.73
CA ALA A 182 4.95 4.70 -8.46
C ALA A 182 4.76 5.55 -9.72
N VAL A 183 5.02 6.86 -9.64
CA VAL A 183 4.93 7.79 -10.78
C VAL A 183 5.94 7.42 -11.86
N PHE A 184 7.19 7.13 -11.49
CA PHE A 184 8.21 6.72 -12.46
C PHE A 184 7.86 5.39 -13.15
N LEU A 185 7.43 4.38 -12.39
CA LEU A 185 6.99 3.10 -12.94
C LEU A 185 5.81 3.28 -13.90
N TYR A 186 4.85 4.11 -13.53
CA TYR A 186 3.70 4.41 -14.38
C TYR A 186 4.12 5.12 -15.67
N TYR A 187 4.94 6.15 -15.57
CA TYR A 187 5.36 6.96 -16.72
C TYR A 187 6.21 6.16 -17.72
N PHE A 188 7.30 5.55 -17.26
CA PHE A 188 8.21 4.81 -18.14
C PHE A 188 7.59 3.50 -18.62
N GLY A 189 6.81 2.81 -17.78
CA GLY A 189 6.08 1.61 -18.18
C GLY A 189 5.04 1.89 -19.26
N THR A 190 4.30 2.99 -19.15
CA THR A 190 3.31 3.39 -20.17
C THR A 190 3.98 3.86 -21.45
N THR A 191 5.05 4.66 -21.33
CA THR A 191 5.83 5.13 -22.49
C THR A 191 6.45 3.97 -23.26
N GLY A 192 7.02 2.97 -22.57
CA GLY A 192 7.55 1.76 -23.20
C GLY A 192 6.50 0.98 -23.98
N ARG A 193 5.29 0.81 -23.42
CA ARG A 193 4.15 0.16 -24.11
C ARG A 193 3.68 0.95 -25.33
N LEU A 194 3.67 2.28 -25.25
CA LEU A 194 3.28 3.14 -26.36
C LEU A 194 4.27 3.03 -27.52
N TRP A 195 5.58 3.07 -27.25
CA TRP A 195 6.61 2.88 -28.27
C TRP A 195 6.63 1.48 -28.84
N TRP A 196 6.32 0.46 -28.03
CA TRP A 196 6.10 -0.90 -28.52
C TRP A 196 4.94 -0.96 -29.53
N PHE A 197 3.82 -0.30 -29.22
CA PHE A 197 2.68 -0.22 -30.14
C PHE A 197 3.05 0.48 -31.46
N VAL A 198 3.78 1.61 -31.40
CA VAL A 198 4.28 2.31 -32.59
C VAL A 198 5.21 1.41 -33.42
N LEU A 199 6.07 0.63 -32.77
CA LEU A 199 6.94 -0.34 -33.44
C LEU A 199 6.11 -1.41 -34.17
N CYS A 200 5.08 -1.97 -33.54
CA CYS A 200 4.20 -2.94 -34.19
C CYS A 200 3.49 -2.34 -35.43
N CYS A 201 2.98 -1.11 -35.31
CA CYS A 201 2.31 -0.44 -36.43
C CYS A 201 3.26 -0.14 -37.59
N THR A 202 4.46 0.37 -37.30
CA THR A 202 5.47 0.70 -38.32
C THR A 202 6.01 -0.56 -38.99
N TRP A 203 6.26 -1.62 -38.23
CA TRP A 203 6.69 -2.91 -38.76
C TRP A 203 5.65 -3.53 -39.69
N ASN A 204 4.38 -3.58 -39.28
CA ASN A 204 3.31 -4.13 -40.10
C ASN A 204 3.14 -3.37 -41.43
N ARG A 205 3.24 -2.03 -41.40
CA ARG A 205 3.18 -1.24 -42.64
C ARG A 205 4.39 -1.48 -43.55
N TYR A 206 5.57 -1.68 -42.96
CA TYR A 206 6.78 -1.99 -43.70
C TYR A 206 6.69 -3.35 -44.40
N THR A 207 6.25 -4.39 -43.68
CA THR A 207 6.08 -5.74 -44.26
C THR A 207 5.04 -5.77 -45.38
N GLN A 208 3.91 -5.09 -45.22
CA GLN A 208 2.87 -4.98 -46.25
C GLN A 208 3.38 -4.28 -47.52
N ARG A 209 4.12 -3.17 -47.37
CA ARG A 209 4.73 -2.47 -48.53
C ARG A 209 5.77 -3.32 -49.24
N SER A 210 6.54 -4.11 -48.49
CA SER A 210 7.53 -5.03 -49.06
C SER A 210 6.86 -6.11 -49.92
N GLN A 211 5.74 -6.68 -49.44
CA GLN A 211 4.96 -7.67 -50.18
C GLN A 211 4.32 -7.12 -51.47
N GLN A 212 3.94 -5.85 -51.49
CA GLN A 212 3.32 -5.22 -52.66
C GLN A 212 4.33 -4.80 -53.73
N ASN A 213 5.62 -4.72 -53.38
CA ASN A 213 6.72 -4.35 -54.27
C ASN A 213 7.58 -5.56 -54.74
N SER A 214 7.23 -6.78 -54.31
CA SER A 214 7.85 -8.04 -54.76
C SER A 214 6.93 -8.79 -55.70
#